data_AF-A0A1N6NWE0-F1
#
_entry.id   AF-A0A1N6NWE0-F1
#
_cell.length_a   1.000
_cell.length_b   1.000
_cell.length_c   1.000
_cell.angle_alpha   90.00
_cell.angle_beta   90.00
_cell.angle_gamma   90.00
#
_symmetry.space_group_name_H-M   'P 1'
#
loop_
_entity.id
_entity.type
_entity.pdbx_description
1 polymer ?
#
loop_
_entity_poly.entity_id
_entity_poly.type
_entity_poly.pdbx_seq_one_letter_code
_entity_poly.pdbx_strand_id
1 'polypeptide(L)'
;MKSLDQYYRGYQSQTISWDRFVAEALKFMRRVLGKRHRLDTEEMEEIIADFYPRLVKMAETYQDQGASFEGYLATTLYHSSREYMRKKIDHRNCHVYLSESSGSVSSIPELVSEMDQTIHYGTHRPEIIRLQGAGTEEALKKQLLYLFCKNVPLLSLQDCQSFSHIFDLPLSWMTAIGEYCRHHRADRAQRRTIFQERRDKHYSAMLHFERELQEEFYPPIREKLKRRSNHHRKLWLLYIQRLKKQNIHLSNKEVALLLGVPKGTVDSSLHNLSKRLASSLATQ
;
A
#
# COMPACT_ATOMS: atom_id res chain seq x y z
N MET A 1 -22.02 39.13 22.25
CA MET A 1 -22.15 37.68 22.56
C MET A 1 -21.12 37.35 23.64
N LYS A 2 -21.49 36.55 24.65
CA LYS A 2 -20.52 36.00 25.61
C LYS A 2 -19.51 35.11 24.87
N SER A 3 -18.23 35.17 25.25
CA SER A 3 -17.22 34.24 24.72
C SER A 3 -17.47 32.84 25.30
N LEU A 4 -17.14 31.80 24.55
CA LEU A 4 -17.11 30.42 25.01
C LEU A 4 -16.20 30.24 26.23
N ASP A 5 -15.15 31.07 26.38
CA ASP A 5 -14.34 31.10 27.61
C ASP A 5 -15.15 31.46 28.85
N GLN A 6 -16.12 32.38 28.74
CA GLN A 6 -17.03 32.71 29.84
C GLN A 6 -17.96 31.55 30.18
N TYR A 7 -18.41 30.80 29.17
CA TYR A 7 -19.21 29.59 29.40
C TYR A 7 -18.37 28.47 30.03
N TYR A 8 -17.13 28.27 29.59
CA TYR A 8 -16.22 27.30 30.20
C TYR A 8 -15.98 27.59 31.68
N ARG A 9 -15.69 28.85 32.04
CA ARG A 9 -15.54 29.27 33.44
C ARG A 9 -16.84 29.10 34.23
N GLY A 10 -17.98 29.36 33.61
CA GLY A 10 -19.29 29.11 34.21
C GLY A 10 -19.49 27.62 34.53
N TYR A 11 -19.09 26.74 33.62
CA TYR A 11 -19.19 25.30 33.80
C TYR A 11 -18.27 24.81 34.93
N GLN A 12 -17.02 25.26 34.95
CA GLN A 12 -16.04 24.93 36.00
C GLN A 12 -16.47 25.41 37.39
N SER A 13 -17.15 26.57 37.47
CA SER A 13 -17.72 27.10 38.71
C SER A 13 -19.11 26.53 39.05
N GLN A 14 -19.61 25.55 38.29
CA GLN A 14 -20.92 24.94 38.44
C GLN A 14 -22.10 25.93 38.33
N THR A 15 -21.88 27.10 37.74
CA THR A 15 -22.93 28.12 37.53
C THR A 15 -23.77 27.87 36.27
N ILE A 16 -23.29 27.03 35.35
CA ILE A 16 -24.07 26.55 34.20
C ILE A 16 -23.93 25.03 34.07
N SER A 17 -24.96 24.40 33.50
CA SER A 17 -24.95 22.96 33.23
C SER A 17 -24.03 22.60 32.08
N TRP A 18 -23.59 21.33 32.07
CA TRP A 18 -22.83 20.72 30.98
C TRP A 18 -23.52 20.92 29.62
N ASP A 19 -24.81 20.63 29.54
CA ASP A 19 -25.60 20.74 28.30
C ASP A 19 -25.56 22.16 27.73
N ARG A 20 -25.61 23.16 28.63
CA ARG A 20 -25.57 24.56 28.21
C ARG A 20 -24.20 24.95 27.67
N PHE A 21 -23.13 24.48 28.30
CA PHE A 21 -21.77 24.69 27.81
C PHE A 21 -21.56 24.01 26.45
N VAL A 22 -21.94 22.74 26.32
CA VAL A 22 -21.84 21.97 25.08
C VAL A 22 -22.57 22.65 23.94
N ALA A 23 -23.81 23.12 24.16
CA ALA A 23 -24.58 23.80 23.12
C ALA A 23 -23.84 25.03 22.56
N GLU A 24 -23.16 25.80 23.41
CA GLU A 24 -22.37 26.96 22.98
C GLU A 24 -21.04 26.54 22.34
N ALA A 25 -20.39 25.48 22.82
CA ALA A 25 -19.20 24.90 22.21
C ALA A 25 -19.48 24.40 20.79
N LEU A 26 -20.59 23.70 20.56
CA LEU A 26 -21.00 23.22 19.24
C LEU A 26 -21.28 24.39 18.28
N LYS A 27 -21.95 25.45 18.74
CA LYS A 27 -22.14 26.68 17.95
C LYS A 27 -20.82 27.33 17.57
N PHE A 28 -19.85 27.34 18.48
CA PHE A 28 -18.51 27.83 18.21
C PHE A 28 -17.78 26.97 17.17
N MET A 29 -17.81 25.64 17.32
CA MET A 29 -17.19 24.69 16.39
C MET A 29 -17.72 24.87 14.96
N ARG A 30 -19.05 24.94 14.78
CA ARG A 30 -19.69 25.21 13.48
C ARG A 30 -19.19 26.49 12.84
N ARG A 31 -19.08 27.56 13.63
CA ARG A 31 -18.59 28.87 13.16
C ARG A 31 -17.13 28.81 12.74
N VAL A 32 -16.29 28.08 13.47
CA VAL A 32 -14.86 27.92 13.15
C VAL A 32 -14.67 27.10 11.89
N LEU A 33 -15.39 25.98 11.76
CA LEU A 33 -15.33 25.09 10.60
C LEU A 33 -15.82 25.80 9.33
N GLY A 34 -16.99 26.46 9.40
CA GLY A 34 -17.57 27.17 8.26
C GLY A 34 -16.76 28.36 7.75
N LYS A 35 -15.89 28.95 8.59
CA LYS A 35 -15.00 30.05 8.17
C LYS A 35 -13.72 29.58 7.48
N ARG A 36 -13.23 28.37 7.80
CA ARG A 36 -11.89 27.91 7.40
C ARG A 36 -11.90 26.90 6.27
N HIS A 37 -13.01 26.19 6.08
CA HIS A 37 -13.13 25.16 5.06
C HIS A 37 -14.42 25.34 4.28
N ARG A 38 -14.40 25.08 2.97
CA ARG A 38 -15.61 24.93 2.14
C ARG A 38 -16.24 23.56 2.42
N LEU A 39 -16.53 23.26 3.68
CA LEU A 39 -17.23 22.03 4.07
C LEU A 39 -18.72 22.23 3.83
N ASP A 40 -19.38 21.20 3.36
CA ASP A 40 -20.84 21.17 3.38
C ASP A 40 -21.37 20.96 4.81
N THR A 41 -22.68 21.12 4.97
CA THR A 41 -23.33 21.00 6.30
C THR A 41 -23.18 19.61 6.88
N GLU A 42 -23.22 18.55 6.07
CA GLU A 42 -23.14 17.17 6.52
C GLU A 42 -21.73 16.83 7.02
N GLU A 43 -20.71 17.22 6.26
CA GLU A 43 -19.29 17.09 6.60
C GLU A 43 -18.96 17.80 7.92
N MET A 44 -19.52 18.99 8.14
CA MET A 44 -19.33 19.70 9.40
C MET A 44 -19.93 18.93 10.57
N GLU A 45 -21.13 18.38 10.43
CA GLU A 45 -21.78 17.62 11.51
C GLU A 45 -21.04 16.30 11.78
N GLU A 46 -20.53 15.61 10.76
CA GLU A 46 -19.70 14.41 10.93
C GLU A 46 -18.42 14.71 11.72
N ILE A 47 -17.68 15.77 11.34
CA ILE A 47 -16.46 16.17 12.07
C ILE A 47 -16.79 16.52 13.52
N ILE A 48 -17.92 17.20 13.76
CA ILE A 48 -18.36 17.57 15.10
C ILE A 48 -18.72 16.32 15.92
N ALA A 49 -19.44 15.37 15.33
CA ALA A 49 -19.82 14.12 15.97
C ALA A 49 -18.58 13.31 16.38
N ASP A 50 -17.61 13.15 15.48
CA ASP A 50 -16.33 12.48 15.75
C ASP A 50 -15.50 13.20 16.81
N PHE A 51 -15.60 14.53 16.87
CA PHE A 51 -14.86 15.35 17.83
C PHE A 51 -15.51 15.40 19.21
N TYR A 52 -16.80 15.11 19.34
CA TYR A 52 -17.56 15.25 20.59
C TYR A 52 -16.92 14.53 21.79
N PRO A 53 -16.45 13.27 21.69
CA PRO A 53 -15.78 12.60 22.81
C PRO A 53 -14.50 13.34 23.27
N ARG A 54 -13.79 13.99 22.33
CA ARG A 54 -12.58 14.78 22.64
C ARG A 54 -12.95 16.08 23.34
N LEU A 55 -14.05 16.72 22.95
CA LEU A 55 -14.54 17.94 23.60
C LEU A 55 -14.82 17.70 25.10
N VAL A 56 -15.46 16.57 25.44
CA VAL A 56 -15.71 16.16 26.84
C VAL A 56 -14.40 16.12 27.61
N LYS A 57 -13.43 15.34 27.10
CA LYS A 57 -12.12 15.20 27.73
C LYS A 57 -11.36 16.51 27.83
N MET A 58 -11.43 17.36 26.81
CA MET A 58 -10.80 18.67 26.81
C MET A 58 -11.39 19.58 27.89
N ALA A 59 -12.71 19.56 28.09
CA ALA A 59 -13.35 20.37 29.12
C ALA A 59 -12.99 19.93 30.54
N GLU A 60 -12.68 18.64 30.75
CA GLU A 60 -12.24 18.11 32.04
C GLU A 60 -10.77 18.36 32.34
N THR A 61 -9.92 18.31 31.30
CA THR A 61 -8.46 18.29 31.46
C THR A 61 -7.76 19.60 31.13
N TYR A 62 -8.48 20.57 30.57
CA TYR A 62 -7.88 21.83 30.15
C TYR A 62 -7.38 22.65 31.35
N GLN A 63 -6.12 23.07 31.24
CA GLN A 63 -5.45 23.97 32.17
C GLN A 63 -5.01 25.22 31.41
N ASP A 64 -5.27 26.39 31.99
CA ASP A 64 -4.88 27.66 31.39
C ASP A 64 -3.36 27.84 31.49
N GLN A 65 -2.67 27.62 30.37
CA GLN A 65 -1.23 27.81 30.22
C GLN A 65 -0.90 29.05 29.35
N GLY A 66 -1.81 30.03 29.30
CA GLY A 66 -1.65 31.26 28.51
C GLY A 66 -2.36 31.27 27.16
N ALA A 67 -3.12 30.23 26.83
CA ALA A 67 -4.00 30.20 25.67
C ALA A 67 -5.41 29.85 26.13
N SER A 68 -6.41 30.66 25.75
CA SER A 68 -7.79 30.46 26.20
C SER A 68 -8.40 29.15 25.69
N PHE A 69 -9.46 28.68 26.35
CA PHE A 69 -10.13 27.43 25.97
C PHE A 69 -10.66 27.51 24.53
N GLU A 70 -11.17 28.68 24.13
CA GLU A 70 -11.53 28.97 22.74
C GLU A 70 -10.38 28.73 21.76
N GLY A 71 -9.20 29.29 22.07
CA GLY A 71 -8.01 29.15 21.23
C GLY A 71 -7.54 27.70 21.14
N TYR A 72 -7.55 27.00 22.27
CA TYR A 72 -7.21 25.58 22.35
C TYR A 72 -8.18 24.70 21.55
N LEU A 73 -9.48 24.94 21.71
CA LEU A 73 -10.53 24.25 20.97
C LEU A 73 -10.41 24.50 19.46
N ALA A 74 -10.27 25.76 19.04
CA ALA A 74 -10.14 26.11 17.63
C ALA A 74 -8.92 25.47 16.96
N THR A 75 -7.80 25.36 17.68
CA THR A 75 -6.56 24.75 17.19
C THR A 75 -6.71 23.23 17.07
N THR A 76 -7.24 22.59 18.10
CA THR A 76 -7.44 21.13 18.12
C THR A 76 -8.47 20.69 17.08
N LEU A 77 -9.54 21.47 16.93
CA LEU A 77 -10.56 21.27 15.91
C LEU A 77 -9.98 21.40 14.49
N TYR A 78 -9.10 22.37 14.27
CA TYR A 78 -8.42 22.54 12.97
C TYR A 78 -7.56 21.33 12.59
N HIS A 79 -6.81 20.78 13.54
CA HIS A 79 -6.02 19.56 13.26
C HIS A 79 -6.92 18.36 12.97
N SER A 80 -8.02 18.23 13.71
CA SER A 80 -8.97 17.13 13.54
C SER A 80 -9.72 17.23 12.20
N SER A 81 -10.18 18.43 11.80
CA SER A 81 -10.81 18.64 10.50
C SER A 81 -9.84 18.36 9.34
N ARG A 82 -8.58 18.77 9.48
CA ARG A 82 -7.54 18.48 8.49
C ARG A 82 -7.24 16.99 8.36
N GLU A 83 -7.23 16.27 9.48
CA GLU A 83 -7.05 14.80 9.48
C GLU A 83 -8.25 14.10 8.84
N TYR A 84 -9.48 14.50 9.19
CA TYR A 84 -10.71 14.01 8.57
C TYR A 84 -10.68 14.23 7.05
N MET A 85 -10.33 15.44 6.59
CA MET A 85 -10.22 15.72 5.15
C MET A 85 -9.17 14.86 4.46
N ARG A 86 -8.03 14.60 5.12
CA ARG A 86 -7.02 13.67 4.59
C ARG A 86 -7.59 12.26 4.46
N LYS A 87 -8.24 11.75 5.52
CA LYS A 87 -8.89 10.41 5.50
C LYS A 87 -9.97 10.32 4.45
N LYS A 88 -10.79 11.36 4.26
CA LYS A 88 -11.83 11.41 3.23
C LYS A 88 -11.26 11.42 1.82
N ILE A 89 -10.19 12.19 1.58
CA ILE A 89 -9.46 12.15 0.30
C ILE A 89 -8.86 10.76 0.06
N ASP A 90 -8.22 10.18 1.06
CA ASP A 90 -7.64 8.83 0.96
C ASP A 90 -8.75 7.78 0.72
N HIS A 91 -9.88 7.86 1.43
CA HIS A 91 -11.03 6.98 1.26
C HIS A 91 -11.67 7.14 -0.13
N ARG A 92 -11.86 8.38 -0.62
CA ARG A 92 -12.36 8.65 -1.98
C ARG A 92 -11.40 8.12 -3.04
N ASN A 93 -10.10 8.28 -2.86
CA ASN A 93 -9.08 7.73 -3.75
C ASN A 93 -9.08 6.19 -3.75
N CYS A 94 -9.32 5.56 -2.60
CA CYS A 94 -9.51 4.11 -2.49
C CYS A 94 -10.84 3.65 -3.11
N HIS A 95 -11.93 4.39 -2.93
CA HIS A 95 -13.25 4.01 -3.45
C HIS A 95 -13.36 4.14 -4.97
N VAL A 96 -12.72 5.14 -5.58
CA VAL A 96 -12.56 5.23 -7.04
C VAL A 96 -11.87 3.99 -7.60
N TYR A 97 -10.93 3.42 -6.85
CA TYR A 97 -10.23 2.17 -7.22
C TYR A 97 -11.16 0.93 -7.24
N LEU A 98 -12.19 0.90 -6.37
CA LEU A 98 -13.12 -0.22 -6.27
C LEU A 98 -14.33 -0.07 -7.21
N SER A 99 -14.83 1.16 -7.43
CA SER A 99 -16.00 1.40 -8.29
C SER A 99 -15.68 1.37 -9.80
N GLU A 100 -14.42 1.59 -10.19
CA GLU A 100 -14.02 1.52 -11.62
C GLU A 100 -13.59 0.14 -12.07
N SER A 101 -13.54 -0.85 -11.16
CA SER A 101 -13.35 -2.25 -11.53
C SER A 101 -14.59 -2.88 -12.19
N SER A 102 -15.75 -2.21 -12.19
CA SER A 102 -16.98 -2.69 -12.85
C SER A 102 -17.27 -2.03 -14.20
N GLY A 103 -16.51 -1.00 -14.59
CA GLY A 103 -16.63 -0.37 -15.90
C GLY A 103 -15.38 -0.68 -16.71
N SER A 104 -15.54 -1.45 -17.78
CA SER A 104 -14.51 -1.81 -18.75
C SER A 104 -13.44 -0.71 -18.89
N VAL A 105 -12.28 -0.93 -18.26
CA VAL A 105 -11.07 -0.18 -18.57
C VAL A 105 -10.74 -0.59 -20.00
N SER A 106 -11.25 0.18 -20.96
CA SER A 106 -10.74 0.19 -22.31
C SER A 106 -9.27 0.53 -22.19
N SER A 107 -8.47 -0.54 -22.25
CA SER A 107 -7.11 -0.61 -22.75
C SER A 107 -6.53 0.76 -23.08
N ILE A 108 -5.68 1.28 -22.18
CA ILE A 108 -4.57 2.11 -22.61
C ILE A 108 -3.59 1.11 -23.25
N PRO A 109 -3.52 0.99 -24.58
CA PRO A 109 -2.45 0.25 -25.20
C PRO A 109 -1.19 1.11 -25.01
N GLU A 110 -0.02 0.48 -24.91
CA GLU A 110 1.26 1.18 -25.07
C GLU A 110 1.79 1.95 -23.84
N LEU A 111 2.22 1.20 -22.80
CA LEU A 111 3.44 1.51 -21.98
C LEU A 111 3.71 0.53 -20.83
N VAL A 112 2.97 -0.59 -20.73
CA VAL A 112 3.30 -1.70 -19.83
C VAL A 112 3.56 -2.97 -20.65
N SER A 113 4.52 -2.90 -21.58
CA SER A 113 5.15 -4.12 -22.07
C SER A 113 6.23 -4.53 -21.08
N GLU A 114 5.84 -5.49 -20.25
CA GLU A 114 6.54 -6.26 -19.22
C GLU A 114 5.65 -6.24 -18.00
N MET A 115 4.62 -7.10 -18.07
CA MET A 115 3.82 -7.48 -16.93
C MET A 115 4.78 -7.76 -15.78
N ASP A 116 4.61 -7.06 -14.67
CA ASP A 116 5.10 -7.46 -13.35
C ASP A 116 4.27 -8.71 -12.99
N GLN A 117 4.54 -9.79 -13.72
CA GLN A 117 3.95 -11.11 -13.62
C GLN A 117 4.44 -11.68 -12.29
N THR A 118 3.88 -11.16 -11.20
CA THR A 118 3.44 -12.05 -10.13
C THR A 118 2.36 -12.89 -10.79
N ILE A 119 2.80 -13.93 -11.53
CA ILE A 119 1.92 -14.99 -12.02
C ILE A 119 1.33 -15.55 -10.74
N HIS A 120 0.10 -15.12 -10.44
CA HIS A 120 -0.74 -15.90 -9.56
C HIS A 120 -0.81 -17.25 -10.26
N TYR A 121 -0.16 -18.28 -9.71
CA TYR A 121 -0.40 -19.66 -10.10
C TYR A 121 -1.83 -20.04 -9.63
N GLY A 122 -2.83 -19.32 -10.12
CA GLY A 122 -4.22 -19.66 -9.96
C GLY A 122 -4.48 -20.83 -10.87
N THR A 123 -4.70 -22.01 -10.27
CA THR A 123 -5.48 -23.15 -10.79
C THR A 123 -5.26 -23.60 -12.25
N HIS A 124 -4.22 -23.16 -12.94
CA HIS A 124 -3.84 -23.70 -14.23
C HIS A 124 -3.31 -25.10 -13.96
N ARG A 125 -4.05 -26.11 -14.44
CA ARG A 125 -3.57 -27.48 -14.51
C ARG A 125 -2.21 -27.41 -15.20
N PRO A 126 -1.09 -27.76 -14.55
CA PRO A 126 0.21 -27.61 -15.17
C PRO A 126 0.21 -28.50 -16.41
N GLU A 127 0.25 -27.90 -17.60
CA GLU A 127 0.63 -28.64 -18.78
C GLU A 127 1.99 -29.24 -18.47
N ILE A 128 2.06 -30.57 -18.53
CA ILE A 128 3.26 -31.31 -18.16
C ILE A 128 4.33 -30.97 -19.19
N ILE A 129 5.16 -29.96 -18.91
CA ILE A 129 6.32 -29.63 -19.73
C ILE A 129 7.28 -30.82 -19.62
N ARG A 130 7.35 -31.62 -20.67
CA ARG A 130 8.37 -32.65 -20.82
C ARG A 130 9.68 -31.95 -21.15
N LEU A 131 10.56 -31.84 -20.15
CA LEU A 131 11.88 -31.26 -20.34
C LEU A 131 12.70 -32.15 -21.28
N GLN A 132 12.99 -31.65 -22.49
CA GLN A 132 13.87 -32.34 -23.43
C GLN A 132 15.36 -32.11 -23.07
N GLY A 133 16.17 -33.17 -23.08
CA GLY A 133 17.63 -33.08 -22.99
C GLY A 133 18.32 -34.22 -22.23
N ALA A 134 19.61 -34.42 -22.51
CA ALA A 134 20.46 -35.39 -21.82
C ALA A 134 20.79 -34.96 -20.38
N GLY A 135 20.53 -35.82 -19.40
CA GLY A 135 20.90 -35.65 -17.99
C GLY A 135 20.22 -36.69 -17.10
N THR A 136 20.79 -36.93 -15.91
CA THR A 136 20.17 -37.82 -14.93
C THR A 136 18.99 -37.12 -14.23
N GLU A 137 18.01 -37.90 -13.80
CA GLU A 137 16.89 -37.42 -12.96
C GLU A 137 17.41 -36.66 -11.73
N GLU A 138 18.48 -37.16 -11.12
CA GLU A 138 19.16 -36.57 -9.97
C GLU A 138 19.70 -35.16 -10.24
N ALA A 139 20.28 -34.94 -11.43
CA ALA A 139 20.77 -33.62 -11.82
C ALA A 139 19.61 -32.64 -12.01
N LEU A 140 18.47 -33.11 -12.54
CA LEU A 140 17.26 -32.30 -12.69
C LEU A 140 16.64 -31.95 -11.33
N LYS A 141 16.53 -32.91 -10.41
CA LYS A 141 16.07 -32.67 -9.03
C LYS A 141 16.90 -31.59 -8.35
N LYS A 142 18.23 -31.65 -8.46
CA LYS A 142 19.13 -30.61 -7.93
C LYS A 142 18.91 -29.24 -8.57
N GLN A 143 18.75 -29.19 -9.90
CA GLN A 143 18.47 -27.94 -10.62
C GLN A 143 17.15 -27.30 -10.16
N LEU A 144 16.11 -28.13 -10.03
CA LEU A 144 14.80 -27.71 -9.54
C LEU A 144 14.85 -27.29 -8.07
N LEU A 145 15.65 -27.94 -7.23
CA LEU A 145 15.86 -27.55 -5.84
C LEU A 145 16.50 -26.16 -5.73
N TYR A 146 17.47 -25.84 -6.59
CA TYR A 146 18.06 -24.49 -6.65
C TYR A 146 17.03 -23.45 -7.08
N LEU A 147 16.21 -23.78 -8.08
CA LEU A 147 15.12 -22.91 -8.53
C LEU A 147 14.07 -22.71 -7.44
N PHE A 148 13.71 -23.78 -6.72
CA PHE A 148 12.86 -23.74 -5.55
C PHE A 148 13.41 -22.76 -4.54
N CYS A 149 14.66 -22.91 -4.09
CA CYS A 149 15.27 -22.01 -3.10
C CYS A 149 15.24 -20.52 -3.51
N LYS A 150 15.38 -20.20 -4.80
CA LYS A 150 15.25 -18.80 -5.28
C LYS A 150 13.84 -18.26 -5.20
N ASN A 151 12.84 -19.13 -5.35
CA ASN A 151 11.42 -18.77 -5.43
C ASN A 151 10.65 -19.05 -4.15
N VAL A 152 11.25 -19.72 -3.17
CA VAL A 152 10.67 -20.02 -1.84
C VAL A 152 9.90 -18.84 -1.23
N PRO A 153 10.35 -17.57 -1.28
CA PRO A 153 9.58 -16.44 -0.75
C PRO A 153 8.19 -16.24 -1.38
N LEU A 154 7.96 -16.78 -2.58
CA LEU A 154 6.72 -16.68 -3.35
C LEU A 154 5.85 -17.95 -3.25
N LEU A 155 6.35 -19.01 -2.62
CA LEU A 155 5.68 -20.29 -2.55
C LEU A 155 4.75 -20.38 -1.33
N SER A 156 3.57 -20.96 -1.54
CA SER A 156 2.64 -21.30 -0.47
C SER A 156 3.09 -22.54 0.31
N LEU A 157 2.47 -22.80 1.45
CA LEU A 157 2.71 -24.05 2.20
C LEU A 157 2.37 -25.29 1.37
N GLN A 158 1.33 -25.22 0.55
CA GLN A 158 0.90 -26.30 -0.35
C GLN A 158 1.95 -26.58 -1.44
N ASP A 159 2.60 -25.53 -1.96
CA ASP A 159 3.71 -25.68 -2.89
C ASP A 159 4.88 -26.39 -2.19
N CYS A 160 5.23 -25.99 -0.96
CA CYS A 160 6.28 -26.65 -0.18
C CYS A 160 5.99 -28.14 0.08
N GLN A 161 4.73 -28.52 0.33
CA GLN A 161 4.32 -29.92 0.46
C GLN A 161 4.52 -30.68 -0.86
N SER A 162 4.11 -30.09 -1.98
CA SER A 162 4.27 -30.69 -3.29
C SER A 162 5.76 -30.90 -3.63
N PHE A 163 6.60 -29.91 -3.35
CA PHE A 163 8.05 -30.01 -3.56
C PHE A 163 8.75 -30.97 -2.60
N SER A 164 8.25 -31.12 -1.36
CA SER A 164 8.76 -32.12 -0.41
C SER A 164 8.63 -33.54 -0.98
N HIS A 165 7.50 -33.86 -1.61
CA HIS A 165 7.31 -35.14 -2.29
C HIS A 165 8.19 -35.28 -3.54
N ILE A 166 8.33 -34.24 -4.36
CA ILE A 166 9.14 -34.28 -5.59
C ILE A 166 10.62 -34.49 -5.30
N PHE A 167 11.12 -33.85 -4.24
CA PHE A 167 12.54 -33.91 -3.88
C PHE A 167 12.89 -35.02 -2.91
N ASP A 168 11.89 -35.76 -2.40
CA ASP A 168 12.06 -36.75 -1.33
C ASP A 168 12.78 -36.16 -0.10
N LEU A 169 12.37 -34.95 0.29
CA LEU A 169 12.96 -34.19 1.39
C LEU A 169 11.90 -33.94 2.47
N PRO A 170 12.27 -33.93 3.77
CA PRO A 170 11.33 -33.67 4.84
C PRO A 170 10.62 -32.31 4.69
N LEU A 171 9.30 -32.27 4.90
CA LEU A 171 8.53 -31.03 4.87
C LEU A 171 9.04 -30.01 5.90
N SER A 172 9.52 -30.47 7.05
CA SER A 172 10.14 -29.63 8.09
C SER A 172 11.38 -28.89 7.56
N TRP A 173 12.17 -29.51 6.69
CA TRP A 173 13.33 -28.89 6.08
C TRP A 173 12.92 -27.84 5.05
N MET A 174 11.93 -28.14 4.19
CA MET A 174 11.38 -27.20 3.21
C MET A 174 10.78 -25.95 3.87
N THR A 175 10.00 -26.16 4.93
CA THR A 175 9.37 -25.09 5.69
C THR A 175 10.39 -24.24 6.44
N ALA A 176 11.42 -24.85 7.04
CA ALA A 176 12.51 -24.12 7.68
C ALA A 176 13.28 -23.23 6.70
N ILE A 177 13.55 -23.70 5.47
CA ILE A 177 14.12 -22.85 4.41
C ILE A 177 13.16 -21.72 4.03
N GLY A 178 11.86 -22.02 3.95
CA GLY A 178 10.79 -21.04 3.81
C GLY A 178 10.89 -19.90 4.80
N GLU A 179 10.95 -20.25 6.08
CA GLU A 179 11.03 -19.31 7.19
C GLU A 179 12.33 -18.52 7.19
N TYR A 180 13.47 -19.19 6.99
CA TYR A 180 14.77 -18.55 6.86
C TYR A 180 14.76 -17.49 5.75
N CYS A 181 14.27 -17.85 4.56
CA CYS A 181 14.15 -16.93 3.43
C CYS A 181 13.26 -15.74 3.74
N ARG A 182 12.09 -15.96 4.35
CA ARG A 182 11.16 -14.89 4.75
C ARG A 182 11.80 -13.95 5.75
N HIS A 183 12.47 -14.49 6.76
CA HIS A 183 13.13 -13.68 7.80
C HIS A 183 14.26 -12.83 7.21
N HIS A 184 15.16 -13.44 6.43
CA HIS A 184 16.28 -12.73 5.79
C HIS A 184 15.86 -11.76 4.68
N ARG A 185 14.60 -11.82 4.22
CA ARG A 185 14.04 -10.93 3.20
C ARG A 185 12.95 -10.01 3.72
N ALA A 186 12.61 -10.05 5.01
CA ALA A 186 11.53 -9.26 5.59
C ALA A 186 11.68 -7.76 5.28
N ASP A 187 12.87 -7.20 5.49
CA ASP A 187 13.17 -5.80 5.19
C ASP A 187 12.97 -5.46 3.71
N ARG A 188 13.36 -6.35 2.80
CA ARG A 188 13.19 -6.12 1.35
C ARG A 188 11.73 -6.24 0.93
N ALA A 189 11.02 -7.21 1.49
CA ALA A 189 9.59 -7.38 1.30
C ALA A 189 8.83 -6.13 1.77
N GLN A 190 9.11 -5.66 2.99
CA GLN A 190 8.52 -4.44 3.55
C GLN A 190 8.84 -3.21 2.68
N ARG A 191 10.09 -3.03 2.25
CA ARG A 191 10.46 -1.94 1.34
C ARG A 191 9.72 -2.04 0.00
N ARG A 192 9.52 -3.26 -0.53
CA ARG A 192 8.74 -3.47 -1.75
C ARG A 192 7.29 -3.06 -1.53
N THR A 193 6.67 -3.47 -0.44
CA THR A 193 5.30 -3.05 -0.07
C THR A 193 5.19 -1.53 -0.01
N ILE A 194 6.12 -0.86 0.67
CA ILE A 194 6.15 0.62 0.72
C ILE A 194 6.28 1.24 -0.68
N PHE A 195 7.09 0.67 -1.56
CA PHE A 195 7.21 1.16 -2.93
C PHE A 195 5.96 0.88 -3.78
N GLN A 196 5.26 -0.24 -3.56
CA GLN A 196 3.98 -0.55 -4.19
C GLN A 196 2.92 0.46 -3.75
N GLU A 197 2.75 0.67 -2.46
CA GLU A 197 1.81 1.66 -1.91
C GLU A 197 2.08 3.07 -2.46
N ARG A 198 3.35 3.47 -2.55
CA ARG A 198 3.72 4.77 -3.14
C ARG A 198 3.47 4.84 -4.64
N ARG A 199 3.78 3.76 -5.38
CA ARG A 199 3.45 3.64 -6.81
C ARG A 199 1.96 3.85 -7.01
N ASP A 200 1.15 3.11 -6.26
CA ASP A 200 -0.31 3.09 -6.39
C ASP A 200 -0.89 4.45 -6.03
N LYS A 201 -0.43 5.06 -4.93
CA LYS A 201 -0.78 6.44 -4.57
C LYS A 201 -0.52 7.44 -5.69
N HIS A 202 0.65 7.37 -6.33
CA HIS A 202 0.99 8.30 -7.41
C HIS A 202 0.20 8.02 -8.68
N TYR A 203 -0.10 6.76 -8.97
CA TYR A 203 -0.97 6.37 -10.08
C TYR A 203 -2.39 6.90 -9.89
N SER A 204 -3.00 6.67 -8.72
CA SER A 204 -4.35 7.16 -8.41
C SER A 204 -4.44 8.69 -8.49
N ALA A 205 -3.44 9.39 -7.94
CA ALA A 205 -3.40 10.85 -8.00
C ALA A 205 -3.20 11.39 -9.43
N MET A 206 -2.42 10.69 -10.27
CA MET A 206 -2.28 11.01 -11.69
C MET A 206 -3.64 10.90 -12.40
N LEU A 207 -4.33 9.78 -12.26
CA LEU A 207 -5.65 9.54 -12.86
C LEU A 207 -6.68 10.56 -12.39
N HIS A 208 -6.68 10.90 -11.10
CA HIS A 208 -7.56 11.92 -10.55
C HIS A 208 -7.38 13.28 -11.24
N PHE A 209 -6.13 13.76 -11.38
CA PHE A 209 -5.88 15.02 -12.08
C PHE A 209 -6.14 14.95 -13.59
N GLU A 210 -5.96 13.79 -14.21
CA GLU A 210 -6.31 13.58 -15.62
C GLU A 210 -7.83 13.67 -15.84
N ARG A 211 -8.64 13.16 -14.91
CA ARG A 211 -10.10 13.29 -14.94
C ARG A 211 -10.54 14.73 -14.75
N GLU A 212 -10.03 15.42 -13.73
CA GLU A 212 -10.34 16.84 -13.52
C GLU A 212 -9.96 17.68 -14.76
N LEU A 213 -8.87 17.31 -15.45
CA LEU A 213 -8.45 17.99 -16.68
C LEU A 213 -9.44 17.79 -17.85
N GLN A 214 -10.18 16.67 -17.88
CA GLN A 214 -11.20 16.42 -18.92
C GLN A 214 -12.44 17.31 -18.70
N GLU A 215 -12.77 17.60 -17.45
CA GLU A 215 -13.96 18.36 -17.06
C GLU A 215 -13.71 19.89 -17.01
N GLU A 216 -12.46 20.32 -16.84
CA GLU A 216 -12.11 21.73 -16.67
C GLU A 216 -11.91 22.45 -18.02
N PHE A 217 -12.56 23.59 -18.22
CA PHE A 217 -12.45 24.37 -19.46
C PHE A 217 -11.57 25.62 -19.32
N TYR A 218 -11.30 26.08 -18.09
CA TYR A 218 -10.53 27.31 -17.87
C TYR A 218 -9.01 27.09 -18.02
N PRO A 219 -8.32 27.79 -18.96
CA PRO A 219 -6.93 27.47 -19.32
C PRO A 219 -5.91 27.53 -18.16
N PRO A 220 -5.93 28.52 -17.25
CA PRO A 220 -5.01 28.56 -16.12
C PRO A 220 -5.15 27.38 -15.15
N ILE A 221 -6.38 26.88 -14.92
CA ILE A 221 -6.60 25.71 -14.06
C ILE A 221 -6.18 24.44 -14.79
N ARG A 222 -6.51 24.29 -16.08
CA ARG A 222 -6.05 23.17 -16.91
C ARG A 222 -4.53 23.03 -16.88
N GLU A 223 -3.79 24.13 -17.03
CA GLU A 223 -2.32 24.11 -16.99
C GLU A 223 -1.79 23.66 -15.61
N LYS A 224 -2.43 24.09 -14.52
CA LYS A 224 -2.09 23.65 -13.17
C LYS A 224 -2.37 22.16 -12.96
N LEU A 225 -3.51 21.66 -13.42
CA LEU A 225 -3.88 20.24 -13.36
C LEU A 225 -2.91 19.38 -14.19
N LYS A 226 -2.56 19.82 -15.40
CA LYS A 226 -1.57 19.17 -16.26
C LYS A 226 -0.20 19.07 -15.59
N ARG A 227 0.27 20.15 -14.95
CA ARG A 227 1.54 20.12 -14.17
C ARG A 227 1.50 19.12 -13.03
N ARG A 228 0.38 19.05 -12.31
CA ARG A 228 0.18 18.08 -11.21
C ARG A 228 0.14 16.64 -11.71
N SER A 229 -0.67 16.34 -12.73
CA SER A 229 -0.70 15.02 -13.35
C SER A 229 0.70 14.59 -13.80
N ASN A 230 1.43 15.44 -14.53
CA ASN A 230 2.79 15.14 -14.98
C ASN A 230 3.78 14.91 -13.82
N HIS A 231 3.65 15.65 -12.72
CA HIS A 231 4.46 15.42 -11.53
C HIS A 231 4.21 14.02 -10.94
N HIS A 232 2.95 13.63 -10.80
CA HIS A 232 2.57 12.31 -10.29
C HIS A 232 2.98 11.18 -11.25
N ARG A 233 2.86 11.38 -12.57
CA ARG A 233 3.35 10.45 -13.59
C ARG A 233 4.85 10.19 -13.45
N LYS A 234 5.67 11.23 -13.27
CA LYS A 234 7.12 11.10 -13.05
C LYS A 234 7.43 10.28 -11.80
N LEU A 235 6.71 10.54 -10.69
CA LEU A 235 6.89 9.80 -9.44
C LEU A 235 6.44 8.34 -9.56
N TRP A 236 5.32 8.08 -10.21
CA TRP A 236 4.84 6.73 -10.51
C TRP A 236 5.88 5.91 -11.28
N LEU A 237 6.43 6.46 -12.38
CA LEU A 237 7.49 5.83 -13.16
C LEU A 237 8.76 5.58 -12.32
N LEU A 238 9.13 6.52 -11.46
CA LEU A 238 10.27 6.36 -10.55
C LEU A 238 10.06 5.20 -9.57
N TYR A 239 8.85 5.02 -9.02
CA TYR A 239 8.56 3.88 -8.14
C TYR A 239 8.48 2.55 -8.89
N ILE A 240 7.99 2.53 -10.14
CA ILE A 240 8.11 1.34 -11.01
C ILE A 240 9.58 0.95 -11.18
N GLN A 241 10.46 1.90 -11.50
CA GLN A 241 11.89 1.62 -11.65
C GLN A 241 12.52 1.13 -10.34
N ARG A 242 12.12 1.69 -9.19
CA ARG A 242 12.59 1.22 -7.88
C ARG A 242 12.13 -0.20 -7.59
N LEU A 243 10.88 -0.53 -7.91
CA LEU A 243 10.33 -1.89 -7.76
C LEU A 243 11.06 -2.90 -8.65
N LYS A 244 11.32 -2.56 -9.91
CA LYS A 244 12.11 -3.41 -10.83
C LYS A 244 13.51 -3.70 -10.30
N LYS A 245 14.13 -2.76 -9.58
CA LYS A 245 15.46 -2.94 -8.97
C LYS A 245 15.44 -3.76 -7.67
N GLN A 246 14.28 -3.97 -7.04
CA GLN A 246 14.18 -4.76 -5.81
C GLN A 246 14.21 -6.25 -6.13
N ASN A 247 15.34 -6.90 -5.83
CA ASN A 247 15.45 -8.35 -5.91
C ASN A 247 14.98 -9.00 -4.60
N ILE A 248 13.78 -9.58 -4.63
CA ILE A 248 13.19 -10.34 -3.52
C ILE A 248 13.84 -11.73 -3.42
N HIS A 249 14.21 -12.31 -4.56
CA HIS A 249 14.75 -13.65 -4.65
C HIS A 249 16.11 -13.78 -3.96
N LEU A 250 16.46 -15.00 -3.56
CA LEU A 250 17.83 -15.29 -3.18
C LEU A 250 18.76 -15.14 -4.39
N SER A 251 19.92 -14.53 -4.16
CA SER A 251 21.03 -14.57 -5.11
C SER A 251 21.60 -15.97 -5.18
N ASN A 252 22.25 -16.30 -6.30
CA ASN A 252 22.87 -17.63 -6.46
C ASN A 252 23.97 -17.89 -5.39
N LYS A 253 24.62 -16.83 -4.88
CA LYS A 253 25.56 -16.91 -3.75
C LYS A 253 24.86 -17.32 -2.44
N GLU A 254 23.68 -16.77 -2.17
CA GLU A 254 22.90 -17.11 -0.97
C GLU A 254 22.34 -18.54 -1.05
N VAL A 255 21.86 -18.97 -2.23
CA VAL A 255 21.44 -20.36 -2.45
C VAL A 255 22.60 -21.34 -2.26
N ALA A 256 23.77 -20.99 -2.80
CA ALA A 256 24.99 -21.78 -2.64
C ALA A 256 25.38 -21.95 -1.16
N LEU A 257 25.34 -20.85 -0.40
CA LEU A 257 25.61 -20.87 1.05
C LEU A 257 24.56 -21.70 1.81
N LEU A 258 23.28 -21.54 1.48
CA LEU A 258 22.17 -22.27 2.11
C LEU A 258 22.30 -23.79 1.93
N LEU A 259 22.74 -24.24 0.75
CA LEU A 259 22.81 -25.66 0.40
C LEU A 259 24.21 -26.26 0.59
N GLY A 260 25.19 -25.47 1.04
CA GLY A 260 26.57 -25.94 1.22
C GLY A 260 27.27 -26.32 -0.09
N VAL A 261 26.93 -25.68 -1.21
CA VAL A 261 27.48 -25.98 -2.55
C VAL A 261 28.25 -24.76 -3.11
N PRO A 262 29.19 -24.95 -4.04
CA PRO A 262 29.85 -23.83 -4.69
C PRO A 262 28.87 -22.97 -5.52
N LYS A 263 29.06 -21.64 -5.51
CA LYS A 263 28.25 -20.71 -6.33
C LYS A 263 28.27 -21.07 -7.81
N GLY A 264 29.43 -21.44 -8.35
CA GLY A 264 29.57 -21.85 -9.75
C GLY A 264 28.66 -23.04 -10.10
N THR A 265 28.44 -23.97 -9.17
CA THR A 265 27.53 -25.10 -9.35
C THR A 265 26.09 -24.62 -9.50
N VAL A 266 25.64 -23.66 -8.69
CA VAL A 266 24.30 -23.07 -8.78
C VAL A 266 24.14 -22.31 -10.10
N ASP A 267 25.13 -21.49 -10.47
CA ASP A 267 25.15 -20.70 -11.71
C ASP A 267 25.01 -21.62 -12.95
N SER A 268 25.88 -22.63 -13.07
CA SER A 268 25.84 -23.58 -14.19
C SER A 268 24.56 -24.41 -14.22
N SER A 269 24.07 -24.84 -13.07
CA SER A 269 22.85 -25.66 -12.96
C SER A 269 21.60 -24.91 -13.41
N LEU A 270 21.44 -23.67 -12.95
CA LEU A 270 20.30 -22.83 -13.35
C LEU A 270 20.39 -22.41 -14.81
N HIS A 271 21.59 -22.16 -15.33
CA HIS A 271 21.79 -21.88 -16.76
C HIS A 271 21.36 -23.07 -17.63
N ASN A 272 21.77 -24.29 -17.26
CA ASN A 272 21.39 -25.51 -17.97
C ASN A 272 19.87 -25.75 -17.90
N LEU A 273 19.26 -25.52 -16.74
CA LEU A 273 17.81 -25.63 -16.57
C LEU A 273 17.06 -24.63 -17.46
N SER A 274 17.50 -23.37 -17.49
CA SER A 274 16.93 -22.33 -18.34
C SER A 274 17.02 -22.70 -19.82
N LYS A 275 18.15 -23.26 -20.27
CA LYS A 275 18.32 -23.71 -21.65
C LYS A 275 17.35 -24.85 -22.00
N ARG A 276 17.20 -25.83 -21.12
CA ARG A 276 16.25 -26.95 -21.29
C ARG A 276 14.80 -26.48 -21.35
N LEU A 277 14.41 -25.57 -20.45
CA LEU A 277 13.08 -24.97 -20.44
C LEU A 277 12.80 -24.20 -21.74
N ALA A 278 13.73 -23.36 -22.19
CA ALA A 278 13.60 -22.61 -23.44
C ALA A 278 13.46 -23.54 -24.66
N SER A 279 14.27 -24.60 -24.74
CA SER A 279 14.17 -25.59 -25.82
C SER A 279 12.83 -26.34 -25.80
N SER A 280 12.31 -26.67 -24.62
CA SER A 280 11.04 -27.41 -24.47
C SER A 280 9.82 -26.53 -24.78
N LEU A 281 9.88 -25.24 -24.45
CA LEU A 281 8.82 -24.27 -24.78
C LEU A 281 8.81 -23.90 -26.27
N ALA A 282 9.96 -23.96 -26.95
CA ALA A 282 10.04 -23.71 -28.39
C ALA A 282 9.57 -24.89 -29.25
N THR A 283 9.33 -26.06 -28.64
CA THR A 283 8.84 -27.28 -29.32
C THR A 283 7.36 -27.57 -29.08
N GLN A 284 6.66 -26.70 -28.34
CA GLN A 284 5.20 -26.67 -28.18
C GLN A 284 4.58 -25.68 -29.17
#